data_AF-A0A661JYD6-F1
#
_entry.id   AF-A0A661JYD6-F1
#
_cell.length_a   1.000
_cell.length_b   1.000
_cell.length_c   1.000
_cell.angle_alpha   90.00
_cell.angle_beta   90.00
_cell.angle_gamma   90.00
#
_symmetry.space_group_name_H-M   'P 1'
#
loop_
_entity.id
_entity.type
_entity.pdbx_description
1 polymer ?
#
loop_
_entity_poly.entity_id
_entity_poly.type
_entity_poly.pdbx_seq_one_letter_code
_entity_poly.pdbx_strand_id
1 'polypeptide(L)' 'MIPVDSKRFPRPATRPKNSVLSKDKFTRLTGRKLPSWGDSLRQYIEDFLLRDV' A
#
# COMPACT_ATOMS: atom_id res chain seq x y z
N MET A 1 2.04 -2.72 18.87
CA MET A 1 1.77 -1.45 18.17
C MET A 1 0.52 -0.83 18.77
N ILE A 2 0.50 0.49 19.03
CA ILE A 2 -0.67 1.20 19.56
C ILE A 2 -1.21 2.15 18.47
N PRO A 3 -2.48 2.03 18.05
CA PRO A 3 -3.10 2.95 17.09
C PRO A 3 -3.17 4.39 17.60
N VAL A 4 -3.05 5.36 16.70
CA VAL A 4 -3.14 6.80 17.01
C VAL A 4 -3.88 7.55 15.90
N ASP A 5 -4.48 8.69 16.23
CA ASP A 5 -5.12 9.57 15.26
C ASP A 5 -4.12 10.57 14.64
N SER A 6 -4.46 11.10 13.46
CA SER A 6 -3.61 12.04 12.72
C SER A 6 -3.41 13.40 13.41
N LYS A 7 -4.27 13.79 14.37
CA LYS A 7 -4.14 15.05 15.10
C LYS A 7 -3.01 15.00 16.12
N ARG A 8 -2.64 13.80 16.58
CA ARG A 8 -1.48 13.60 17.46
C ARG A 8 -0.17 14.03 16.81
N PHE A 9 -0.09 14.00 15.47
CA PHE A 9 1.10 14.36 14.70
C PHE A 9 0.74 15.25 13.49
N PRO A 10 0.45 16.55 13.72
CA PRO A 10 -0.01 17.45 12.65
C PRO A 10 1.09 17.74 11.63
N ARG A 11 0.69 17.95 10.37
CA ARG A 11 1.57 18.36 9.26
C ARG A 11 0.91 19.50 8.48
N PRO A 12 1.68 20.36 7.77
CA PRO A 12 1.13 21.49 7.03
C PRO A 12 0.08 21.09 5.98
N ALA A 13 0.29 19.97 5.28
CA ALA A 13 -0.66 19.46 4.29
C ALA A 13 -1.74 18.59 4.95
N THR A 14 -3.00 18.87 4.61
CA THR A 14 -4.14 18.05 5.04
C THR A 14 -4.12 16.69 4.36
N ARG A 15 -4.18 15.62 5.15
CA ARG A 15 -4.28 14.24 4.64
C ARG A 15 -5.76 13.85 4.50
N PRO A 16 -6.19 13.29 3.35
CA PRO A 16 -7.51 12.69 3.23
C PRO A 16 -7.72 11.58 4.27
N LYS A 17 -8.91 11.49 4.84
CA LYS A 17 -9.26 10.43 5.80
C LYS A 17 -9.31 9.04 5.14
N ASN A 18 -9.62 9.00 3.84
CA ASN A 18 -9.65 7.80 3.03
C ASN A 18 -9.10 8.15 1.63
N SER A 19 -8.11 7.39 1.19
CA SER A 19 -7.49 7.52 -0.14
C SER A 19 -7.39 6.17 -0.86
N VAL A 20 -8.25 5.21 -0.52
CA VAL A 20 -8.32 3.92 -1.21
C VAL A 20 -8.87 4.13 -2.63
N LEU A 21 -8.17 3.60 -3.63
CA LEU A 21 -8.54 3.71 -5.04
C LEU A 21 -9.22 2.43 -5.53
N SER A 22 -10.27 2.57 -6.36
CA SER A 22 -10.86 1.42 -7.07
C SER A 22 -9.89 0.88 -8.13
N LYS A 23 -9.82 -0.45 -8.22
CA LYS A 23 -9.00 -1.21 -9.19
C LYS A 23 -9.82 -1.74 -10.37
N ASP A 24 -11.08 -1.35 -10.48
CA ASP A 24 -12.03 -1.98 -11.42
C ASP A 24 -11.66 -1.66 -12.86
N LYS A 25 -11.28 -0.40 -13.15
CA LYS A 25 -10.83 0.01 -14.49
C LYS A 25 -9.61 -0.78 -14.94
N PHE A 26 -8.63 -0.98 -14.06
CA PHE A 26 -7.43 -1.76 -14.36
C PHE A 26 -7.79 -3.22 -14.67
N THR A 27 -8.60 -3.84 -13.82
CA THR A 27 -9.02 -5.24 -13.97
C THR A 27 -9.79 -5.43 -15.28
N ARG A 28 -10.74 -4.54 -15.57
CA ARG A 28 -11.56 -4.61 -16.78
C ARG A 28 -10.74 -4.45 -18.06
N LEU A 29 -9.77 -3.53 -18.08
CA LEU A 29 -9.00 -3.24 -19.30
C LEU A 29 -7.87 -4.25 -19.56
N THR A 30 -7.31 -4.85 -18.51
CA THR A 30 -6.12 -5.73 -18.65
C THR A 30 -6.43 -7.21 -18.46
N GLY A 31 -7.59 -7.55 -17.89
CA GLY A 31 -7.90 -8.90 -17.42
C GLY A 31 -7.06 -9.36 -16.23
N ARG A 32 -6.12 -8.52 -15.74
CA ARG A 32 -5.22 -8.86 -14.63
C ARG A 32 -5.77 -8.34 -13.32
N LYS A 33 -5.57 -9.11 -12.25
CA LYS A 33 -5.82 -8.65 -10.88
C LYS A 33 -4.51 -8.17 -10.27
N LEU A 34 -4.55 -7.00 -9.64
CA LEU A 34 -3.43 -6.56 -8.81
C LEU A 34 -3.32 -7.46 -7.57
N PRO A 35 -2.11 -7.92 -7.21
CA PRO A 35 -1.89 -8.67 -5.99
C PRO A 35 -2.33 -7.89 -4.75
N SER A 36 -2.52 -8.59 -3.63
CA SER A 36 -2.73 -7.92 -2.35
C SER A 36 -1.47 -7.14 -1.96
N TRP A 37 -1.63 -6.08 -1.16
CA TRP A 37 -0.48 -5.31 -0.70
C TRP A 37 0.47 -6.18 0.15
N GLY A 38 -0.08 -7.15 0.90
CA GLY A 38 0.69 -8.03 1.76
C GLY A 38 1.56 -9.01 0.95
N ASP A 39 1.02 -9.57 -0.12
CA ASP A 39 1.78 -10.47 -1.00
C ASP A 39 2.91 -9.71 -1.72
N SER A 40 2.60 -8.52 -2.23
CA SER A 40 3.59 -7.66 -2.89
C SER A 40 4.69 -7.22 -1.92
N LEU A 41 4.33 -6.89 -0.67
CA LEU A 41 5.28 -6.50 0.36
C LEU A 41 6.18 -7.67 0.76
N ARG A 42 5.61 -8.87 0.91
CA ARG A 42 6.37 -10.08 1.22
C ARG A 42 7.41 -10.35 0.14
N GLN A 43 6.99 -10.38 -1.13
CA GLN A 43 7.88 -10.57 -2.26
C GLN A 43 8.99 -9.51 -2.28
N TYR A 44 8.65 -8.24 -2.04
CA TYR A 44 9.66 -7.18 -2.00
C TYR A 44 10.70 -7.39 -0.88
N ILE A 45 10.26 -7.76 0.32
CA ILE A 45 11.16 -8.01 1.46
C ILE A 45 12.04 -9.23 1.18
N GLU A 46 11.47 -10.32 0.65
CA GLU A 46 12.22 -11.51 0.27
C GLU A 46 13.26 -11.20 -0.80
N ASP A 47 12.86 -10.52 -1.87
CA ASP A 47 13.77 -10.08 -2.94
C ASP A 47 14.87 -9.17 -2.40
N PHE A 48 14.55 -8.26 -1.48
CA PHE A 48 15.53 -7.37 -0.87
C PHE A 48 16.55 -8.15 -0.04
N LEU A 49 16.10 -9.07 0.80
CA LEU A 49 16.96 -9.87 1.67
C LEU A 49 17.78 -10.92 0.92
N LEU A 50 17.28 -11.45 -0.20
CA LEU A 50 17.97 -12.43 -1.04
C LEU A 50 18.97 -11.80 -2.03
N ARG A 51 18.95 -10.46 -2.19
CA ARG A 51 19.94 -9.73 -2.99
C ARG A 51 21.24 -9.44 -2.24
N ASP A 52 21.25 -9.63 -0.92
CA ASP A 52 22.42 -9.42 -0.05
C ASP A 52 23.12 -10.76 0.34
N VAL A 53 22.91 -11.85 -0.43
CA VAL A 53 23.62 -13.14 -0.31
C VAL A 53 24.37 -13.47 -1.59
#